data_AF-A0ABD3VRM6-F1
#
_entry.id   AF-A0ABD3VRM6-F1
#
_cell.length_a   1.000
_cell.length_b   1.000
_cell.length_c   1.000
_cell.angle_alpha   90.00
_cell.angle_beta   90.00
_cell.angle_gamma   90.00
#
_symmetry.space_group_name_H-M   'P 1'
#
loop_
_entity.id
_entity.type
_entity.pdbx_description
1 polymer ?
#
loop_
_entity_poly.entity_id
_entity_poly.type
_entity_poly.pdbx_seq_one_letter_code
_entity_poly.pdbx_strand_id
1 'polypeptide(L)'
;MEDEEFQLQFMKKSGKKYVWPNKQDQSWEMRDNVVATVGEPTMTDKREHCDFETEKQENLRKNLLKDYHNTLNDLRDLLNNDGSIEMCQLRVICHSWITKALLTRGHKSGREFTEKLIQILGDVDVGKEAACGFEIIITEYDDVMNRSLGAIIKMMYKQRFFIENIALLTEGFQSSRPEVKSNYLKAVSYLLKGLPRQVLMTELPKLFPLLVQSLVCDDIDLQLSTMVTFSDLAHDAPDLITKNLDSIIPQLLKLSSHEASMKVRIAALKCIREFSVLPLHIILHYKASIVRALEPILGDKKRLVRKEAAGARNEWFLLETAEK
;
A
#
# COMPACT_ATOMS: atom_id res chain seq x y z
N MET A 1 20.09 16.50 39.95
CA MET A 1 18.75 15.90 39.72
C MET A 1 18.53 15.49 38.26
N GLU A 2 19.55 15.50 37.40
CA GLU A 2 19.44 15.00 36.01
C GLU A 2 20.16 13.65 35.79
N ASP A 3 20.91 13.14 36.77
CA ASP A 3 21.72 11.90 36.61
C ASP A 3 21.01 10.60 37.05
N GLU A 4 19.90 10.67 37.80
CA GLU A 4 19.19 9.46 38.26
C GLU A 4 18.25 8.86 37.20
N GLU A 5 17.79 9.67 36.25
CA GLU A 5 16.85 9.22 35.22
C GLU A 5 17.55 8.42 34.10
N PHE A 6 18.86 8.64 33.90
CA PHE A 6 19.64 7.94 32.87
C PHE A 6 19.96 6.47 33.23
N GLN A 7 19.91 6.11 34.52
CA GLN A 7 20.21 4.74 34.97
C GLN A 7 19.09 3.74 34.67
N LEU A 8 17.89 4.21 34.34
CA LEU A 8 16.71 3.34 34.21
C LEU A 8 16.54 2.72 32.82
N GLN A 9 17.30 3.11 31.79
CA GLN A 9 17.03 2.67 30.42
C GLN A 9 17.67 1.34 30.03
N PHE A 10 18.60 0.79 30.82
CA PHE A 10 19.44 -0.33 30.40
C PHE A 10 19.52 -1.44 31.47
N MET A 11 19.43 -2.70 31.05
CA MET A 11 19.68 -3.87 31.91
C MET A 11 20.96 -4.59 31.49
N LYS A 12 21.66 -5.19 32.47
CA LYS A 12 22.86 -5.99 32.23
C LYS A 12 22.48 -7.46 32.11
N LYS A 13 22.94 -8.12 31.04
CA LYS A 13 22.78 -9.57 30.86
C LYS A 13 23.90 -10.34 31.56
N SER A 14 23.54 -11.24 32.48
CA SER A 14 24.46 -12.09 33.22
C SER A 14 24.01 -13.55 33.10
N GLY A 15 24.54 -14.27 32.10
CA GLY A 15 24.07 -15.61 31.75
C GLY A 15 22.66 -15.58 31.16
N LYS A 16 21.72 -16.32 31.78
CA LYS A 16 20.28 -16.32 31.42
C LYS A 16 19.45 -15.25 32.17
N LYS A 17 20.04 -14.53 33.12
CA LYS A 17 19.34 -13.56 33.98
C LYS A 17 19.72 -12.12 33.61
N TYR A 18 18.82 -11.18 33.89
CA TYR A 18 19.11 -9.76 33.77
C TYR A 18 19.14 -9.11 35.15
N VAL A 19 20.07 -8.18 35.32
CA VAL A 19 20.35 -7.51 36.59
C VAL A 19 20.38 -6.01 36.37
N TRP A 20 19.94 -5.26 37.38
CA TRP A 20 20.16 -3.82 37.41
C TRP A 20 21.64 -3.49 37.40
N PRO A 21 22.07 -2.60 36.51
CA PRO A 21 23.49 -2.33 36.35
C PRO A 21 24.04 -1.50 37.52
N ASN A 22 25.28 -1.78 37.91
CA ASN A 22 26.05 -0.93 38.81
C ASN A 22 26.87 0.09 38.01
N LYS A 23 27.30 1.19 38.66
CA LYS A 23 28.08 2.27 38.01
C LYS A 23 29.40 1.85 37.34
N GLN A 24 29.85 0.61 37.53
CA GLN A 24 31.12 0.07 37.02
C GLN A 24 30.94 -0.91 35.84
N ASP A 25 29.71 -1.23 35.45
CA ASP A 25 29.44 -2.22 34.40
C ASP A 25 29.63 -1.62 32.99
N GLN A 26 30.06 -2.42 32.01
CA GLN A 26 30.39 -1.95 30.64
C GLN A 26 29.44 -2.46 29.54
N SER A 27 28.49 -3.35 29.85
CA SER A 27 27.59 -3.97 28.86
C SER A 27 26.11 -3.65 29.14
N TRP A 28 25.38 -3.16 28.14
CA TRP A 28 24.06 -2.56 28.28
C TRP A 28 23.11 -3.01 27.16
N GLU A 29 21.88 -3.42 27.49
CA GLU A 29 20.78 -3.61 26.53
C GLU A 29 19.58 -2.73 26.94
N MET A 30 18.96 -2.02 25.98
CA MET A 30 17.78 -1.16 26.25
C MET A 30 16.58 -1.98 26.74
N ARG A 31 15.88 -1.48 27.77
CA ARG A 31 14.70 -2.16 28.35
C ARG A 31 13.58 -2.42 27.34
N ASP A 32 13.31 -1.48 26.44
CA ASP A 32 12.19 -1.61 25.49
C ASP A 32 12.38 -2.82 24.56
N ASN A 33 13.62 -3.14 24.20
CA ASN A 33 13.95 -4.35 23.44
C ASN A 33 13.75 -5.63 24.26
N VAL A 34 14.00 -5.60 25.57
CA VAL A 34 13.85 -6.77 26.45
C VAL A 34 12.36 -7.05 26.73
N VAL A 35 11.57 -6.01 27.02
CA VAL A 35 10.14 -6.13 27.31
C VAL A 35 9.35 -6.51 26.05
N ALA A 36 9.67 -5.93 24.89
CA ALA A 36 9.02 -6.28 23.61
C ALA A 36 9.28 -7.72 23.18
N THR A 37 10.36 -8.35 23.66
CA THR A 37 10.74 -9.70 23.23
C THR A 37 10.32 -10.78 24.24
N VAL A 38 10.14 -10.45 25.54
CA VAL A 38 10.17 -11.48 26.60
C VAL A 38 9.19 -11.29 27.78
N GLY A 39 8.00 -10.70 27.62
CA GLY A 39 6.93 -10.74 28.65
C GLY A 39 7.25 -10.11 30.03
N GLU A 40 6.36 -10.22 31.00
CA GLU A 40 6.54 -9.62 32.34
C GLU A 40 7.60 -10.37 33.18
N PRO A 41 8.61 -9.68 33.75
CA PRO A 41 9.67 -10.33 34.54
C PRO A 41 9.18 -10.80 35.91
N THR A 42 9.69 -11.96 36.35
CA THR A 42 9.51 -12.44 37.72
C THR A 42 10.76 -12.20 38.56
N MET A 43 10.56 -11.66 39.76
CA MET A 43 11.66 -11.34 40.69
C MET A 43 12.10 -12.60 41.42
N THR A 44 13.34 -13.02 41.19
CA THR A 44 13.86 -14.30 41.71
C THR A 44 14.62 -14.19 43.03
N ASP A 45 15.06 -13.00 43.43
CA ASP A 45 15.77 -12.81 44.70
C ASP A 45 15.70 -11.36 45.21
N LYS A 46 16.03 -11.15 46.50
CA LYS A 46 16.06 -9.83 47.18
C LYS A 46 17.06 -8.84 46.60
N ARG A 47 17.93 -9.30 45.68
CA ARG A 47 18.90 -8.48 44.92
C ARG A 47 18.37 -8.08 43.54
N GLU A 48 17.05 -8.06 43.36
CA GLU A 48 16.39 -7.60 42.13
C GLU A 48 16.84 -8.30 40.84
N HIS A 49 17.12 -9.60 40.93
CA HIS A 49 17.39 -10.40 39.75
C HIS A 49 16.07 -10.75 39.06
N CYS A 50 15.88 -10.22 37.86
CA CYS A 50 14.73 -10.53 37.02
C CYS A 50 15.03 -11.79 36.19
N ASP A 51 14.22 -12.82 36.38
CA ASP A 51 14.17 -13.95 35.48
C ASP A 51 13.01 -13.73 34.51
N PHE A 52 13.39 -13.52 33.26
CA PHE A 52 12.46 -13.50 32.15
C PHE A 52 12.39 -14.95 31.69
N GLU A 53 11.20 -15.54 31.55
CA GLU A 53 10.95 -16.96 31.21
C GLU A 53 11.46 -17.35 29.79
N THR A 54 12.70 -17.00 29.47
CA THR A 54 13.38 -17.11 28.20
C THR A 54 13.38 -18.54 27.70
N GLU A 55 13.57 -19.52 28.59
CA GLU A 55 13.57 -20.94 28.20
C GLU A 55 12.16 -21.45 27.85
N LYS A 56 11.12 -21.03 28.59
CA LYS A 56 9.73 -21.38 28.25
C LYS A 56 9.29 -20.68 26.97
N GLN A 57 9.64 -19.42 26.78
CA GLN A 57 9.30 -18.68 25.56
C GLN A 57 10.11 -19.13 24.35
N GLU A 58 11.37 -19.51 24.53
CA GLU A 58 12.18 -20.08 23.45
C GLU A 58 11.68 -21.48 23.08
N ASN A 59 11.23 -22.28 24.06
CA ASN A 59 10.53 -23.54 23.81
C ASN A 59 9.16 -23.32 23.16
N LEU A 60 8.39 -22.33 23.59
CA LEU A 60 7.11 -21.95 22.97
C LEU A 60 7.34 -21.50 21.52
N ARG A 61 8.35 -20.68 21.28
CA ARG A 61 8.79 -20.25 19.94
C ARG A 61 9.25 -21.43 19.10
N LYS A 62 10.03 -22.37 19.65
CA LYS A 62 10.46 -23.59 18.96
C LYS A 62 9.29 -24.54 18.66
N ASN A 63 8.31 -24.63 19.56
CA ASN A 63 7.09 -25.43 19.35
C ASN A 63 6.19 -24.78 18.29
N LEU A 64 5.95 -23.47 18.37
CA LEU A 64 5.25 -22.69 17.35
C LEU A 64 5.95 -22.78 15.98
N LEU A 65 7.29 -22.80 15.95
CA LEU A 65 8.09 -22.98 14.73
C LEU A 65 8.10 -24.44 14.22
N LYS A 66 7.88 -25.43 15.08
CA LYS A 66 7.71 -26.83 14.68
C LYS A 66 6.32 -27.05 14.06
N ASP A 67 5.29 -26.48 14.69
CA ASP A 67 3.93 -26.51 14.15
C ASP A 67 3.77 -25.63 12.90
N TYR A 68 4.63 -24.62 12.71
CA TYR A 68 4.61 -23.70 11.58
C TYR A 68 4.44 -24.33 10.21
N HIS A 69 5.06 -25.49 9.92
CA HIS A 69 4.89 -26.13 8.61
C HIS A 69 3.49 -26.75 8.45
N ASN A 70 2.95 -27.34 9.51
CA ASN A 70 1.59 -27.86 9.53
C ASN A 70 0.59 -26.69 9.47
N THR A 71 0.81 -25.65 10.29
CA THR A 71 0.01 -24.42 10.27
C THR A 71 0.05 -23.74 8.90
N LEU A 72 1.20 -23.68 8.22
CA LEU A 72 1.27 -23.14 6.86
C LEU A 72 0.49 -23.99 5.85
N ASN A 73 0.48 -25.32 6.00
CA ASN A 73 -0.34 -26.20 5.16
C ASN A 73 -1.82 -25.99 5.43
N ASP A 74 -2.23 -25.95 6.71
CA ASP A 74 -3.61 -25.66 7.09
C ASP A 74 -4.05 -24.29 6.56
N LEU A 75 -3.18 -23.28 6.64
CA LEU A 75 -3.40 -21.94 6.10
C LEU A 75 -3.49 -21.91 4.58
N ARG A 76 -2.76 -22.79 3.86
CA ARG A 76 -2.90 -22.95 2.40
C ARG A 76 -4.28 -23.53 2.05
N ASP A 77 -4.75 -24.49 2.84
CA ASP A 77 -6.01 -25.17 2.62
C ASP A 77 -7.23 -24.32 3.04
N LEU A 78 -7.04 -23.30 3.89
CA LEU A 78 -8.11 -22.37 4.28
C LEU A 78 -8.84 -21.77 3.07
N LEU A 79 -8.14 -21.46 1.99
CA LEU A 79 -8.73 -20.87 0.78
C LEU A 79 -9.53 -21.88 -0.07
N ASN A 80 -9.30 -23.18 0.12
CA ASN A 80 -9.93 -24.24 -0.68
C ASN A 80 -11.20 -24.80 -0.03
N ASN A 81 -11.50 -24.44 1.21
CA ASN A 81 -12.68 -24.92 1.92
C ASN A 81 -13.95 -24.21 1.42
N ASP A 82 -15.00 -24.95 1.12
CA ASP A 82 -16.29 -24.35 0.76
C ASP A 82 -16.89 -23.57 1.95
N GLY A 83 -17.47 -22.40 1.66
CA GLY A 83 -18.03 -21.51 2.67
C GLY A 83 -18.84 -20.38 2.04
N SER A 84 -19.49 -19.56 2.88
CA SER A 84 -20.15 -18.34 2.43
C SER A 84 -19.14 -17.36 1.81
N ILE A 85 -19.58 -16.53 0.87
CA ILE A 85 -18.74 -15.52 0.19
C ILE A 85 -17.98 -14.65 1.22
N GLU A 86 -18.65 -14.18 2.26
CA GLU A 86 -18.04 -13.37 3.34
C GLU A 86 -16.88 -14.11 4.04
N MET A 87 -17.00 -15.43 4.20
CA MET A 87 -15.95 -16.25 4.82
C MET A 87 -14.76 -16.39 3.87
N CYS A 88 -15.02 -16.55 2.58
CA CYS A 88 -13.97 -16.57 1.54
C CYS A 88 -13.22 -15.23 1.49
N GLN A 89 -13.95 -14.10 1.55
CA GLN A 89 -13.38 -12.75 1.62
C GLN A 89 -12.47 -12.57 2.85
N LEU A 90 -12.92 -12.97 4.04
CA LEU A 90 -12.12 -12.92 5.26
C LEU A 90 -10.85 -13.77 5.15
N ARG A 91 -10.94 -14.95 4.55
CA ARG A 91 -9.77 -15.82 4.32
C ARG A 91 -8.76 -15.19 3.38
N VAL A 92 -9.20 -14.49 2.34
CA VAL A 92 -8.31 -13.73 1.45
C VAL A 92 -7.59 -12.60 2.20
N ILE A 93 -8.30 -11.91 3.10
CA ILE A 93 -7.69 -10.88 3.97
C ILE A 93 -6.64 -11.52 4.89
N CYS A 94 -6.96 -12.62 5.58
CA CYS A 94 -6.01 -13.35 6.41
C CYS A 94 -4.78 -13.81 5.59
N HIS A 95 -5.01 -14.39 4.41
CA HIS A 95 -3.96 -14.80 3.49
C HIS A 95 -3.05 -13.62 3.09
N SER A 96 -3.60 -12.44 2.88
CA SER A 96 -2.85 -11.22 2.56
C SER A 96 -1.93 -10.79 3.71
N TRP A 97 -2.42 -10.85 4.96
CA TRP A 97 -1.61 -10.57 6.14
C TRP A 97 -0.48 -11.58 6.34
N ILE A 98 -0.75 -12.87 6.11
CA ILE A 98 0.26 -13.93 6.17
C ILE A 98 1.31 -13.70 5.07
N THR A 99 0.86 -13.39 3.85
CA THR A 99 1.73 -13.07 2.72
C THR A 99 2.66 -11.90 3.05
N LYS A 100 2.12 -10.82 3.64
CA LYS A 100 2.92 -9.69 4.14
C LYS A 100 4.01 -10.15 5.11
N ALA A 101 3.65 -10.93 6.13
CA ALA A 101 4.59 -11.43 7.13
C ALA A 101 5.72 -12.28 6.52
N LEU A 102 5.38 -13.14 5.55
CA LEU A 102 6.34 -13.98 4.86
C LEU A 102 7.28 -13.14 3.98
N LEU A 103 6.76 -12.14 3.27
CA LEU A 103 7.54 -11.28 2.37
C LEU A 103 8.46 -10.33 3.13
N THR A 104 7.99 -9.71 4.22
CA THR A 104 8.79 -8.81 5.06
C THR A 104 9.97 -9.57 5.69
N ARG A 105 9.75 -10.82 6.12
CA ARG A 105 10.82 -11.71 6.59
C ARG A 105 11.67 -12.28 5.45
N GLY A 106 11.20 -12.20 4.20
CA GLY A 106 11.80 -12.83 3.02
C GLY A 106 11.92 -14.34 3.16
N HIS A 107 10.82 -14.98 3.55
CA HIS A 107 10.65 -16.43 3.62
C HIS A 107 10.36 -17.02 2.23
N LYS A 108 10.81 -18.26 1.96
CA LYS A 108 10.67 -18.90 0.65
C LYS A 108 9.20 -19.09 0.22
N SER A 109 8.32 -19.44 1.17
CA SER A 109 6.88 -19.59 0.91
C SER A 109 6.17 -18.28 0.54
N GLY A 110 6.79 -17.11 0.75
CA GLY A 110 6.16 -15.83 0.40
C GLY A 110 5.81 -15.75 -1.09
N ARG A 111 6.61 -16.37 -1.96
CA ARG A 111 6.36 -16.43 -3.40
C ARG A 111 5.08 -17.21 -3.72
N GLU A 112 4.95 -18.41 -3.16
CA GLU A 112 3.79 -19.27 -3.38
C GLU A 112 2.49 -18.63 -2.89
N PHE A 113 2.53 -18.00 -1.72
CA PHE A 113 1.39 -17.25 -1.19
C PHE A 113 1.01 -16.06 -2.09
N THR A 114 2.01 -15.38 -2.66
CA THR A 114 1.79 -14.31 -3.64
C THR A 114 1.17 -14.84 -4.93
N GLU A 115 1.70 -15.94 -5.47
CA GLU A 115 1.17 -16.58 -6.68
C GLU A 115 -0.30 -16.98 -6.50
N LYS A 116 -0.66 -17.51 -5.32
CA LYS A 116 -2.05 -17.79 -4.97
C LYS A 116 -2.91 -16.52 -4.92
N LEU A 117 -2.39 -15.43 -4.35
CA LEU A 117 -3.11 -14.14 -4.31
C LEU A 117 -3.33 -13.58 -5.72
N ILE A 118 -2.34 -13.69 -6.61
CA ILE A 118 -2.46 -13.30 -8.03
C ILE A 118 -3.50 -14.15 -8.76
N GLN A 119 -3.56 -15.46 -8.47
CA GLN A 119 -4.59 -16.34 -9.03
C GLN A 119 -6.01 -15.89 -8.64
N ILE A 120 -6.19 -15.50 -7.37
CA ILE A 120 -7.49 -15.06 -6.83
C ILE A 120 -7.97 -13.74 -7.45
N LEU A 121 -7.07 -12.90 -8.00
CA LEU A 121 -7.48 -11.68 -8.72
C LEU A 121 -8.43 -11.97 -9.90
N GLY A 122 -8.32 -13.17 -10.49
CA GLY A 122 -9.19 -13.63 -11.57
C GLY A 122 -10.56 -14.15 -11.11
N ASP A 123 -10.83 -14.17 -9.81
CA ASP A 123 -12.12 -14.54 -9.23
C ASP A 123 -13.05 -13.31 -9.15
N VAL A 124 -14.34 -13.51 -9.44
CA VAL A 124 -15.33 -12.44 -9.49
C VAL A 124 -15.80 -12.04 -8.09
N ASP A 125 -15.90 -12.99 -7.16
CA ASP A 125 -16.50 -12.79 -5.84
C ASP A 125 -15.47 -12.30 -4.81
N VAL A 126 -14.23 -12.78 -4.93
CA VAL A 126 -13.15 -12.47 -3.96
C VAL A 126 -11.94 -11.74 -4.56
N GLY A 127 -11.94 -11.48 -5.87
CA GLY A 127 -10.81 -10.82 -6.53
C GLY A 127 -10.60 -9.38 -6.10
N LYS A 128 -11.66 -8.69 -5.63
CA LYS A 128 -11.57 -7.33 -5.08
C LYS A 128 -10.78 -7.31 -3.78
N GLU A 129 -11.05 -8.27 -2.89
CA GLU A 129 -10.35 -8.46 -1.62
C GLU A 129 -8.90 -8.86 -1.86
N ALA A 130 -8.64 -9.68 -2.89
CA ALA A 130 -7.28 -10.01 -3.28
C ALA A 130 -6.50 -8.77 -3.74
N ALA A 131 -7.14 -7.87 -4.50
CA ALA A 131 -6.52 -6.60 -4.88
C ALA A 131 -6.21 -5.72 -3.66
N CYS A 132 -7.14 -5.60 -2.70
CA CYS A 132 -6.88 -4.93 -1.42
C CYS A 132 -5.76 -5.61 -0.61
N GLY A 133 -5.55 -6.91 -0.79
CA GLY A 133 -4.42 -7.64 -0.22
C GLY A 133 -3.06 -7.06 -0.58
N PHE A 134 -2.89 -6.54 -1.80
CA PHE A 134 -1.66 -5.87 -2.23
C PHE A 134 -1.43 -4.55 -1.48
N GLU A 135 -2.49 -3.80 -1.18
CA GLU A 135 -2.43 -2.63 -0.31
C GLU A 135 -1.92 -3.02 1.08
N ILE A 136 -2.51 -4.05 1.67
CA ILE A 136 -2.10 -4.57 2.99
C ILE A 136 -0.62 -4.93 2.98
N ILE A 137 -0.12 -5.61 1.95
CA ILE A 137 1.29 -6.03 1.88
C ILE A 137 2.25 -4.82 1.86
N ILE A 138 1.88 -3.76 1.14
CA ILE A 138 2.72 -2.60 0.87
C ILE A 138 2.68 -1.54 1.99
N THR A 139 1.51 -1.32 2.59
CA THR A 139 1.28 -0.27 3.59
C THR A 139 2.04 -0.54 4.89
N GLU A 140 2.59 0.49 5.52
CA GLU A 140 3.17 0.36 6.87
C GLU A 140 2.08 0.58 7.91
N TYR A 141 2.04 -0.29 8.91
CA TYR A 141 1.05 -0.27 9.97
C TYR A 141 1.76 -0.05 11.30
N ASP A 142 1.28 0.90 12.10
CA ASP A 142 1.89 1.26 13.38
C ASP A 142 1.55 0.26 14.50
N ASP A 143 0.49 -0.52 14.32
CA ASP A 143 -0.04 -1.47 15.31
C ASP A 143 0.40 -2.92 15.05
N VAL A 144 0.84 -3.25 13.84
CA VAL A 144 1.18 -4.63 13.43
C VAL A 144 2.43 -4.66 12.55
N MET A 145 3.33 -5.62 12.81
CA MET A 145 4.51 -5.89 11.96
C MET A 145 5.39 -4.65 11.69
N ASN A 146 5.59 -3.83 12.71
CA ASN A 146 6.51 -2.70 12.67
C ASN A 146 7.87 -3.06 13.31
N ARG A 147 8.89 -2.23 13.09
CA ARG A 147 10.23 -2.48 13.67
C ARG A 147 10.27 -2.22 15.19
N SER A 148 9.43 -1.31 15.69
CA SER A 148 9.35 -0.95 17.11
C SER A 148 8.78 -2.08 17.97
N LEU A 149 7.92 -2.94 17.43
CA LEU A 149 7.41 -4.16 18.05
C LEU A 149 8.34 -5.37 17.80
N GLY A 150 9.56 -5.14 17.32
CA GLY A 150 10.56 -6.19 17.11
C GLY A 150 10.36 -7.03 15.84
N ALA A 151 9.52 -6.61 14.89
CA ALA A 151 9.33 -7.37 13.65
C ALA A 151 10.57 -7.30 12.74
N ILE A 152 10.96 -8.45 12.17
CA ILE A 152 12.08 -8.56 11.24
C ILE A 152 11.61 -8.14 9.83
N ILE A 153 11.89 -6.90 9.45
CA ILE A 153 11.55 -6.36 8.13
C ILE A 153 12.83 -6.23 7.29
N LYS A 154 12.97 -7.08 6.26
CA LYS A 154 14.07 -6.98 5.30
C LYS A 154 13.97 -5.70 4.50
N MET A 155 15.13 -5.06 4.30
CA MET A 155 15.23 -3.87 3.47
C MET A 155 14.82 -4.17 2.02
N MET A 156 14.20 -3.18 1.37
CA MET A 156 13.76 -3.26 -0.03
C MET A 156 12.76 -4.36 -0.37
N TYR A 157 12.06 -4.95 0.61
CA TYR A 157 11.07 -6.00 0.32
C TYR A 157 9.97 -5.51 -0.63
N LYS A 158 9.53 -4.24 -0.54
CA LYS A 158 8.54 -3.61 -1.43
C LYS A 158 9.03 -3.55 -2.88
N GLN A 159 10.28 -3.13 -3.09
CA GLN A 159 10.89 -3.06 -4.43
C GLN A 159 11.02 -4.45 -5.04
N ARG A 160 11.54 -5.42 -4.28
CA ARG A 160 11.66 -6.80 -4.73
C ARG A 160 10.28 -7.38 -5.09
N PHE A 161 9.29 -7.17 -4.22
CA PHE A 161 7.93 -7.63 -4.44
C PHE A 161 7.32 -7.06 -5.72
N PHE A 162 7.53 -5.77 -6.02
CA PHE A 162 7.09 -5.20 -7.29
C PHE A 162 7.78 -5.83 -8.50
N ILE A 163 9.12 -5.89 -8.50
CA ILE A 163 9.90 -6.40 -9.64
C ILE A 163 9.53 -7.86 -9.96
N GLU A 164 9.33 -8.68 -8.92
CA GLU A 164 9.00 -10.10 -9.09
C GLU A 164 7.59 -10.33 -9.66
N ASN A 165 6.63 -9.41 -9.42
CA ASN A 165 5.20 -9.66 -9.69
C ASN A 165 4.59 -8.77 -10.77
N ILE A 166 5.23 -7.66 -11.15
CA ILE A 166 4.62 -6.70 -12.08
C ILE A 166 4.34 -7.29 -13.48
N ALA A 167 5.21 -8.18 -13.96
CA ALA A 167 5.02 -8.86 -15.24
C ALA A 167 3.79 -9.78 -15.21
N LEU A 168 3.63 -10.58 -14.15
CA LEU A 168 2.49 -11.47 -13.96
C LEU A 168 1.17 -10.69 -13.84
N LEU A 169 1.18 -9.56 -13.14
CA LEU A 169 0.00 -8.70 -13.00
C LEU A 169 -0.39 -8.05 -14.33
N THR A 170 0.60 -7.63 -15.12
CA THR A 170 0.37 -7.02 -16.43
C THR A 170 -0.16 -8.05 -17.43
N GLU A 171 0.40 -9.26 -17.44
CA GLU A 171 -0.09 -10.37 -18.24
C GLU A 171 -1.52 -10.77 -17.83
N GLY A 172 -1.78 -10.86 -16.53
CA GLY A 172 -3.12 -11.11 -15.98
C GLY A 172 -4.12 -10.05 -16.39
N PHE A 173 -3.73 -8.77 -16.39
CA PHE A 173 -4.59 -7.67 -16.88
C PHE A 173 -4.92 -7.81 -18.37
N GLN A 174 -3.94 -8.17 -19.20
CA GLN A 174 -4.13 -8.28 -20.65
C GLN A 174 -5.00 -9.48 -21.04
N SER A 175 -4.80 -10.63 -20.37
CA SER A 175 -5.44 -11.91 -20.68
C SER A 175 -6.79 -12.14 -20.01
N SER A 176 -7.13 -11.36 -18.98
CA SER A 176 -8.35 -11.56 -18.19
C SER A 176 -9.63 -11.00 -18.81
N ARG A 177 -10.77 -11.43 -18.27
CA ARG A 177 -12.11 -10.96 -18.65
C ARG A 177 -12.37 -9.53 -18.13
N PRO A 178 -13.20 -8.71 -18.80
CA PRO A 178 -13.45 -7.32 -18.41
C PRO A 178 -13.84 -7.15 -16.93
N GLU A 179 -14.62 -8.07 -16.36
CA GLU A 179 -15.16 -7.97 -15.00
C GLU A 179 -14.07 -8.00 -13.91
N VAL A 180 -12.94 -8.65 -14.18
CA VAL A 180 -11.84 -8.84 -13.22
C VAL A 180 -10.61 -7.99 -13.55
N LYS A 181 -10.57 -7.32 -14.71
CA LYS A 181 -9.45 -6.44 -15.10
C LYS A 181 -9.20 -5.33 -14.08
N SER A 182 -10.26 -4.79 -13.48
CA SER A 182 -10.17 -3.78 -12.43
C SER A 182 -9.40 -4.27 -11.20
N ASN A 183 -9.47 -5.57 -10.87
CA ASN A 183 -8.74 -6.16 -9.75
C ASN A 183 -7.22 -6.11 -9.99
N TYR A 184 -6.76 -6.53 -11.18
CA TYR A 184 -5.35 -6.47 -11.54
C TYR A 184 -4.81 -5.04 -11.54
N LEU A 185 -5.56 -4.07 -12.07
CA LEU A 185 -5.10 -2.69 -12.09
C LEU A 185 -5.05 -2.07 -10.69
N LYS A 186 -6.01 -2.38 -9.82
CA LYS A 186 -5.97 -1.98 -8.41
C LYS A 186 -4.74 -2.54 -7.72
N ALA A 187 -4.42 -3.83 -7.92
CA ALA A 187 -3.22 -4.43 -7.38
C ALA A 187 -1.94 -3.71 -7.86
N VAL A 188 -1.84 -3.40 -9.16
CA VAL A 188 -0.72 -2.61 -9.71
C VAL A 188 -0.65 -1.21 -9.08
N SER A 189 -1.79 -0.52 -8.95
CA SER A 189 -1.85 0.81 -8.31
C SER A 189 -1.32 0.78 -6.88
N TYR A 190 -1.73 -0.19 -6.07
CA TYR A 190 -1.24 -0.35 -4.70
C TYR A 190 0.26 -0.63 -4.64
N LEU A 191 0.79 -1.45 -5.56
CA LEU A 191 2.22 -1.68 -5.64
C LEU A 191 2.99 -0.40 -5.95
N LEU A 192 2.50 0.43 -6.88
CA LEU A 192 3.16 1.67 -7.27
C LEU A 192 3.27 2.66 -6.11
N LYS A 193 2.23 2.77 -5.27
CA LYS A 193 2.25 3.61 -4.05
C LYS A 193 3.33 3.21 -3.05
N GLY A 194 3.74 1.94 -3.08
CA GLY A 194 4.74 1.39 -2.17
C GLY A 194 6.19 1.68 -2.53
N LEU A 195 6.45 2.25 -3.70
CA LEU A 195 7.78 2.32 -4.27
C LEU A 195 8.46 3.66 -4.00
N PRO A 196 9.78 3.66 -3.72
CA PRO A 196 10.55 4.89 -3.74
C PRO A 196 10.53 5.54 -5.14
N ARG A 197 10.54 6.88 -5.17
CA ARG A 197 10.46 7.69 -6.41
C ARG A 197 11.42 7.23 -7.51
N GLN A 198 12.64 6.84 -7.17
CA GLN A 198 13.64 6.37 -8.15
C GLN A 198 13.19 5.13 -8.94
N VAL A 199 12.57 4.16 -8.26
CA VAL A 199 12.06 2.94 -8.91
C VAL A 199 10.83 3.27 -9.73
N LEU A 200 9.94 4.11 -9.20
CA LEU A 200 8.74 4.57 -9.89
C LEU A 200 9.08 5.24 -11.24
N MET A 201 10.08 6.13 -11.26
CA MET A 201 10.53 6.81 -12.49
C MET A 201 11.06 5.86 -13.58
N THR A 202 11.58 4.70 -13.18
CA THR A 202 12.18 3.71 -14.10
C THR A 202 11.14 2.76 -14.67
N GLU A 203 10.18 2.34 -13.84
CA GLU A 203 9.24 1.26 -14.17
C GLU A 203 7.89 1.76 -14.65
N LEU A 204 7.41 2.91 -14.15
CA LEU A 204 6.11 3.46 -14.54
C LEU A 204 5.95 3.77 -16.03
N PRO A 205 6.98 4.27 -16.77
CA PRO A 205 6.86 4.49 -18.21
C PRO A 205 6.40 3.25 -18.99
N LYS A 206 6.76 2.04 -18.53
CA LYS A 206 6.36 0.77 -19.15
C LYS A 206 4.88 0.45 -18.91
N LEU A 207 4.33 0.92 -17.78
CA LEU A 207 2.95 0.68 -17.36
C LEU A 207 1.99 1.77 -17.84
N PHE A 208 2.52 2.93 -18.23
CA PHE A 208 1.74 4.09 -18.62
C PHE A 208 0.72 3.82 -19.75
N PRO A 209 1.07 3.09 -20.82
CA PRO A 209 0.10 2.75 -21.87
C PRO A 209 -1.12 1.98 -21.34
N LEU A 210 -0.90 1.09 -20.35
CA LEU A 210 -1.96 0.32 -19.71
C LEU A 210 -2.87 1.22 -18.87
N LEU A 211 -2.29 2.17 -18.13
CA LEU A 211 -3.06 3.15 -17.36
C LEU A 211 -3.93 4.01 -18.29
N VAL A 212 -3.40 4.50 -19.41
CA VAL A 212 -4.20 5.27 -20.38
C VAL A 212 -5.30 4.40 -20.99
N GLN A 213 -4.99 3.17 -21.39
CA GLN A 213 -5.98 2.23 -21.94
C GLN A 213 -7.15 2.01 -20.96
N SER A 214 -6.84 1.90 -19.67
CA SER A 214 -7.84 1.67 -18.63
C SER A 214 -8.83 2.83 -18.43
N LEU A 215 -8.48 4.06 -18.80
CA LEU A 215 -9.43 5.19 -18.85
C LEU A 215 -10.43 5.07 -20.02
N VAL A 216 -10.01 4.42 -21.11
CA VAL A 216 -10.81 4.31 -22.34
C VAL A 216 -11.79 3.13 -22.27
N CYS A 217 -11.49 2.11 -21.46
CA CYS A 217 -12.37 0.97 -21.27
C CYS A 217 -13.69 1.37 -20.61
N ASP A 218 -14.79 0.73 -21.01
CA ASP A 218 -16.15 0.92 -20.44
C ASP A 218 -16.34 0.16 -19.11
N ASP A 219 -15.33 0.16 -18.25
CA ASP A 219 -15.40 -0.39 -16.90
C ASP A 219 -15.31 0.77 -15.89
N ILE A 220 -16.42 1.03 -15.20
CA ILE A 220 -16.53 2.12 -14.23
C ILE A 220 -15.54 1.94 -13.08
N ASP A 221 -15.40 0.74 -12.54
CA ASP A 221 -14.52 0.49 -11.39
C ASP A 221 -13.05 0.65 -11.79
N LEU A 222 -12.72 0.22 -13.01
CA LEU A 222 -11.39 0.41 -13.61
C LEU A 222 -11.09 1.90 -13.80
N GLN A 223 -11.96 2.65 -14.48
CA GLN A 223 -11.82 4.09 -14.71
C GLN A 223 -11.60 4.86 -13.40
N LEU A 224 -12.41 4.57 -12.38
CA LEU A 224 -12.30 5.20 -11.06
C LEU A 224 -10.94 4.93 -10.41
N SER A 225 -10.48 3.68 -10.43
CA SER A 225 -9.20 3.28 -9.85
C SER A 225 -8.02 3.95 -10.56
N THR A 226 -8.10 4.07 -11.88
CA THR A 226 -7.08 4.74 -12.69
C THR A 226 -7.01 6.24 -12.40
N MET A 227 -8.16 6.93 -12.30
CA MET A 227 -8.19 8.36 -12.00
C MET A 227 -7.61 8.69 -10.61
N VAL A 228 -7.87 7.83 -9.62
CA VAL A 228 -7.22 7.94 -8.29
C VAL A 228 -5.71 7.76 -8.44
N THR A 229 -5.27 6.74 -9.18
CA THR A 229 -3.84 6.49 -9.42
C THR A 229 -3.16 7.68 -10.08
N PHE A 230 -3.78 8.31 -11.09
CA PHE A 230 -3.22 9.50 -11.72
C PHE A 230 -3.18 10.72 -10.80
N SER A 231 -4.18 10.88 -9.93
CA SER A 231 -4.20 11.95 -8.94
C SER A 231 -3.02 11.81 -7.97
N ASP A 232 -2.78 10.60 -7.46
CA ASP A 232 -1.67 10.32 -6.54
C ASP A 232 -0.31 10.54 -7.24
N LEU A 233 -0.17 10.06 -8.48
CA LEU A 233 1.05 10.23 -9.29
C LEU A 233 1.35 11.69 -9.65
N ALA A 234 0.34 12.57 -9.71
CA ALA A 234 0.55 13.99 -9.94
C ALA A 234 1.35 14.64 -8.79
N HIS A 235 1.20 14.13 -7.57
CA HIS A 235 1.94 14.57 -6.39
C HIS A 235 3.28 13.84 -6.23
N ASP A 236 3.29 12.50 -6.37
CA ASP A 236 4.46 11.67 -6.10
C ASP A 236 5.52 11.71 -7.22
N ALA A 237 5.08 11.85 -8.48
CA ALA A 237 5.92 11.83 -9.65
C ALA A 237 5.39 12.74 -10.79
N PRO A 238 5.35 14.06 -10.56
CA PRO A 238 4.81 15.03 -11.52
C PRO A 238 5.47 14.95 -12.90
N ASP A 239 6.77 14.63 -12.95
CA ASP A 239 7.55 14.47 -14.19
C ASP A 239 7.02 13.36 -15.12
N LEU A 240 6.29 12.37 -14.58
CA LEU A 240 5.73 11.26 -15.37
C LEU A 240 4.37 11.63 -15.93
N ILE A 241 3.56 12.35 -15.15
CA ILE A 241 2.26 12.84 -15.61
C ILE A 241 2.46 13.90 -16.69
N THR A 242 3.36 14.87 -16.48
CA THR A 242 3.63 15.97 -17.42
C THR A 242 3.99 15.49 -18.82
N LYS A 243 4.79 14.43 -18.95
CA LYS A 243 5.19 13.83 -20.23
C LYS A 243 4.04 13.22 -21.03
N ASN A 244 2.91 12.94 -20.38
CA ASN A 244 1.80 12.21 -20.97
C ASN A 244 0.47 12.98 -20.94
N LEU A 245 0.49 14.26 -20.58
CA LEU A 245 -0.71 15.07 -20.45
C LEU A 245 -1.56 15.11 -21.74
N ASP A 246 -0.93 15.08 -22.91
CA ASP A 246 -1.60 15.03 -24.22
C ASP A 246 -2.50 13.79 -24.38
N SER A 247 -2.12 12.67 -23.76
CA SER A 247 -2.91 11.43 -23.79
C SER A 247 -3.97 11.38 -22.69
N ILE A 248 -3.72 12.01 -21.54
CA ILE A 248 -4.59 11.92 -20.35
C ILE A 248 -5.72 12.95 -20.39
N ILE A 249 -5.39 14.23 -20.65
CA ILE A 249 -6.34 15.35 -20.53
C ILE A 249 -7.58 15.13 -21.42
N PRO A 250 -7.45 14.75 -22.72
CA PRO A 250 -8.62 14.53 -23.56
C PRO A 250 -9.54 13.43 -23.00
N GLN A 251 -8.96 12.37 -22.43
CA GLN A 251 -9.75 11.27 -21.84
C GLN A 251 -10.46 11.72 -20.57
N LEU A 252 -9.79 12.47 -19.68
CA LEU A 252 -10.42 13.01 -18.48
C LEU A 252 -11.55 13.99 -18.82
N LEU A 253 -11.36 14.84 -19.83
CA LEU A 253 -12.40 15.76 -20.31
C LEU A 253 -13.60 15.02 -20.94
N LYS A 254 -13.37 13.89 -21.59
CA LYS A 254 -14.46 13.01 -22.07
C LYS A 254 -15.21 12.39 -20.88
N LEU A 255 -14.48 11.85 -19.90
CA LEU A 255 -15.05 11.20 -18.72
C LEU A 255 -15.78 12.17 -17.78
N SER A 256 -15.39 13.45 -17.75
CA SER A 256 -16.09 14.48 -16.96
C SER A 256 -17.52 14.76 -17.48
N SER A 257 -17.81 14.38 -18.72
CA SER A 257 -19.15 14.46 -19.34
C SER A 257 -19.82 13.08 -19.50
N HIS A 258 -19.33 12.05 -18.80
CA HIS A 258 -19.83 10.68 -18.92
C HIS A 258 -21.32 10.55 -18.57
N GLU A 259 -22.13 10.09 -19.53
CA GLU A 259 -23.60 10.13 -19.43
C GLU A 259 -24.17 9.22 -18.33
N ALA A 260 -23.69 7.97 -18.27
CA ALA A 260 -24.30 6.94 -17.43
C ALA A 260 -23.89 7.02 -15.94
N SER A 261 -22.69 7.51 -15.62
CA SER A 261 -22.14 7.45 -14.27
C SER A 261 -21.81 8.83 -13.71
N MET A 262 -22.47 9.19 -12.62
CA MET A 262 -22.14 10.38 -11.84
C MET A 262 -20.80 10.26 -11.12
N LYS A 263 -20.44 9.06 -10.67
CA LYS A 263 -19.18 8.81 -9.94
C LYS A 263 -17.97 9.08 -10.84
N VAL A 264 -18.02 8.60 -12.09
CA VAL A 264 -16.97 8.82 -13.10
C VAL A 264 -16.79 10.31 -13.38
N ARG A 265 -17.89 11.04 -13.60
CA ARG A 265 -17.83 12.50 -13.82
C ARG A 265 -17.15 13.24 -12.67
N ILE A 266 -17.53 12.92 -11.43
CA ILE A 266 -16.91 13.51 -10.23
C ILE A 266 -15.42 13.18 -10.14
N ALA A 267 -15.04 11.92 -10.35
CA ALA A 267 -13.65 11.48 -10.27
C ALA A 267 -12.78 12.15 -11.35
N ALA A 268 -13.29 12.28 -12.58
CA ALA A 268 -12.59 12.96 -13.66
C ALA A 268 -12.34 14.44 -13.35
N LEU A 269 -13.35 15.13 -12.83
CA LEU A 269 -13.23 16.54 -12.41
C LEU A 269 -12.22 16.73 -11.27
N LYS A 270 -12.23 15.82 -10.28
CA LYS A 270 -11.23 15.82 -9.22
C LYS A 270 -9.82 15.59 -9.77
N CYS A 271 -9.63 14.59 -10.62
CA CYS A 271 -8.33 14.30 -11.25
C CYS A 271 -7.82 15.51 -12.06
N ILE A 272 -8.68 16.15 -12.86
CA ILE A 272 -8.34 17.39 -13.58
C ILE A 272 -7.92 18.49 -12.59
N ARG A 273 -8.64 18.66 -11.47
CA ARG A 273 -8.27 19.63 -10.44
C ARG A 273 -6.88 19.32 -9.85
N GLU A 274 -6.59 18.07 -9.51
CA GLU A 274 -5.28 17.68 -8.97
C GLU A 274 -4.14 17.97 -9.94
N PHE A 275 -4.37 17.95 -11.26
CA PHE A 275 -3.33 18.30 -12.25
C PHE A 275 -2.94 19.78 -12.25
N SER A 276 -3.67 20.66 -11.55
CA SER A 276 -3.29 22.07 -11.39
C SER A 276 -1.99 22.27 -10.58
N VAL A 277 -1.56 21.26 -9.81
CA VAL A 277 -0.33 21.30 -8.99
C VAL A 277 0.95 21.03 -9.80
N LEU A 278 0.81 20.57 -11.04
CA LEU A 278 1.94 20.25 -11.91
C LEU A 278 2.72 21.53 -12.30
N PRO A 279 3.97 21.41 -12.79
CA PRO A 279 4.80 22.55 -13.15
C PRO A 279 4.10 23.53 -14.10
N LEU A 280 3.94 24.78 -13.65
CA LEU A 280 3.13 25.82 -14.30
C LEU A 280 3.46 25.99 -15.80
N HIS A 281 4.74 26.06 -16.14
CA HIS A 281 5.21 26.23 -17.52
C HIS A 281 4.75 25.10 -18.47
N ILE A 282 4.42 23.92 -17.94
CA ILE A 282 3.91 22.77 -18.69
C ILE A 282 2.38 22.74 -18.70
N ILE A 283 1.67 23.25 -17.69
CA ILE A 283 0.20 23.17 -17.69
C ILE A 283 -0.48 24.35 -18.37
N LEU A 284 0.22 25.48 -18.55
CA LEU A 284 -0.35 26.69 -19.13
C LEU A 284 -0.88 26.51 -20.55
N HIS A 285 -0.29 25.65 -21.39
CA HIS A 285 -0.81 25.43 -22.75
C HIS A 285 -2.14 24.66 -22.77
N TYR A 286 -2.44 23.90 -21.72
CA TYR A 286 -3.73 23.21 -21.59
C TYR A 286 -4.82 24.08 -20.98
N LYS A 287 -4.47 25.18 -20.29
CA LYS A 287 -5.40 26.05 -19.55
C LYS A 287 -6.64 26.43 -20.36
N ALA A 288 -6.44 27.02 -21.53
CA ALA A 288 -7.55 27.51 -22.36
C ALA A 288 -8.48 26.37 -22.81
N SER A 289 -7.91 25.21 -23.17
CA SER A 289 -8.66 24.04 -23.59
C SER A 289 -9.50 23.47 -22.45
N ILE A 290 -8.90 23.28 -21.27
CA ILE A 290 -9.58 22.75 -20.08
C ILE A 290 -10.68 23.69 -19.61
N VAL A 291 -10.38 24.98 -19.43
CA VAL A 291 -11.37 25.97 -18.93
C VAL A 291 -12.59 26.05 -19.83
N ARG A 292 -12.41 25.98 -21.16
CA ARG A 292 -13.49 25.95 -22.14
C ARG A 292 -14.26 24.63 -22.08
N ALA A 293 -13.56 23.50 -22.02
CA ALA A 293 -14.19 22.18 -21.96
C ALA A 293 -15.01 21.95 -20.67
N LEU A 294 -14.63 22.59 -19.56
CA LEU A 294 -15.35 22.50 -18.28
C LEU A 294 -16.61 23.39 -18.20
N GLU A 295 -16.73 24.38 -19.09
CA GLU A 295 -17.88 25.30 -19.12
C GLU A 295 -19.25 24.61 -19.23
N PRO A 296 -19.51 23.70 -20.19
CA PRO A 296 -20.81 23.00 -20.28
C PRO A 296 -21.11 22.15 -19.04
N ILE A 297 -20.09 21.67 -18.32
CA ILE A 297 -20.23 20.81 -17.14
C ILE A 297 -20.72 21.61 -15.91
N LEU A 298 -20.55 22.94 -15.91
CA LEU A 298 -21.19 23.81 -14.91
C LEU A 298 -22.73 23.73 -14.98
N GLY A 299 -23.28 23.37 -16.14
CA GLY A 299 -24.71 23.13 -16.36
C GLY A 299 -25.19 21.73 -16.01
N ASP A 300 -24.35 20.88 -15.39
CA ASP A 300 -24.70 19.48 -15.16
C ASP A 300 -25.99 19.27 -14.37
N LYS A 301 -26.77 18.23 -14.71
CA LYS A 301 -28.02 17.86 -14.03
C LYS A 301 -27.88 17.61 -12.52
N LYS A 302 -26.69 17.26 -12.01
CA LYS A 302 -26.44 16.94 -10.60
C LYS A 302 -25.62 18.03 -9.89
N ARG A 303 -26.12 18.53 -8.76
CA ARG A 303 -25.47 19.57 -7.94
C ARG A 303 -24.03 19.24 -7.54
N LEU A 304 -23.76 17.99 -7.15
CA LEU A 304 -22.41 17.59 -6.73
C LEU A 304 -21.41 17.64 -7.90
N VAL A 305 -21.84 17.31 -9.11
CA VAL A 305 -20.98 17.43 -10.31
C VAL A 305 -20.69 18.89 -10.60
N ARG A 306 -21.70 19.78 -10.55
CA ARG A 306 -21.51 21.22 -10.71
C ARG A 306 -20.52 21.80 -9.68
N LYS A 307 -20.57 21.34 -8.42
CA LYS A 307 -19.63 21.75 -7.37
C LYS A 307 -18.19 21.41 -7.74
N GLU A 308 -17.93 20.17 -8.15
CA GLU A 308 -16.58 19.74 -8.53
C GLU A 308 -16.11 20.42 -9.82
N ALA A 309 -17.02 20.65 -10.78
CA ALA A 309 -16.71 21.36 -12.02
C ALA A 309 -16.33 22.82 -11.77
N ALA A 310 -17.07 23.51 -10.89
CA ALA A 310 -16.73 24.86 -10.47
C ALA A 310 -15.38 24.89 -9.75
N GLY A 311 -15.12 23.95 -8.85
CA GLY A 311 -13.83 23.83 -8.16
C GLY A 311 -12.67 23.62 -9.13
N ALA A 312 -12.77 22.62 -10.01
CA ALA A 312 -11.74 22.33 -11.01
C ALA A 312 -11.50 23.52 -11.94
N ARG A 313 -12.58 24.13 -12.48
CA ARG A 313 -12.45 25.27 -13.39
C ARG A 313 -11.82 26.48 -12.70
N ASN A 314 -12.11 26.73 -11.43
CA ASN A 314 -11.52 27.84 -10.68
C ASN A 314 -10.01 27.67 -10.51
N GLU A 315 -9.53 26.49 -10.08
CA GLU A 315 -8.09 26.23 -9.94
C GLU A 315 -7.35 26.47 -11.25
N TRP A 316 -7.89 25.96 -12.36
CA TRP A 316 -7.30 26.16 -13.68
C TRP A 316 -7.38 27.60 -14.19
N PHE A 317 -8.42 28.35 -13.80
CA PHE A 317 -8.56 29.75 -14.17
C PHE A 317 -7.50 30.62 -13.47
N LEU A 318 -7.23 30.32 -12.20
CA LEU A 318 -6.26 31.01 -11.33
C LEU A 318 -4.79 30.70 -11.65
N LEU A 319 -4.51 29.79 -12.60
CA LEU A 319 -3.16 29.59 -13.12
C LEU A 319 -2.68 30.86 -13.85
N GLU A 320 -2.05 31.78 -13.13
CA GLU A 320 -1.44 32.98 -13.70
C GLU A 320 -0.02 32.69 -14.16
N THR A 321 0.40 33.29 -15.28
CA THR A 321 1.81 33.36 -15.64
C THR A 321 2.53 34.13 -14.55
N ALA A 322 3.48 33.49 -13.86
CA ALA A 322 4.50 34.22 -13.13
C ALA A 322 5.41 34.92 -14.16
N GLU A 323 4.97 36.07 -14.66
CA GLU A 323 5.77 36.97 -15.48
C GLU A 323 5.85 38.33 -14.77
N LYS A 324 6.92 38.48 -13.98
CA LYS A 324 7.80 39.65 -14.02
C LYS A 324 9.24 39.19 -13.81
#